data_AF-A0A1Q3V4P0-F1
#
_entry.id   AF-A0A1Q3V4P0-F1
#
_cell.length_a   1.000
_cell.length_b   1.000
_cell.length_c   1.000
_cell.angle_alpha   90.00
_cell.angle_beta   90.00
_cell.angle_gamma   90.00
#
_symmetry.space_group_name_H-M   'P 1'
#
loop_
_entity.id
_entity.type
_entity.pdbx_description
1 polymer ?
#
loop_
_entity_poly.entity_id
_entity_poly.type
_entity_poly.pdbx_seq_one_letter_code
_entity_poly.pdbx_strand_id
1 'polypeptide(L)'
;MIRWAWSGLGALAIAGGLSLLGGAAQPAAAAPFCMRNQTMTTPMCIYYDAAECQREATRQGGDCTVNRREVTIRGGTGQYCLVTSSLVLSCHYPDRDSCARDARLQNGACTDSPGVAPARTPDPYSRQNGY
;
A
#
# COMPACT_ATOMS: atom_id res chain seq x y z
N MET A 1 11.92 42.39 15.05
CA MET A 1 12.83 42.47 16.22
C MET A 1 11.97 42.46 17.47
N ILE A 2 11.86 41.32 18.14
CA ILE A 2 11.02 41.18 19.34
C ILE A 2 11.92 40.60 20.43
N ARG A 3 12.25 41.44 21.41
CA ARG A 3 12.91 41.08 22.67
C ARG A 3 11.82 40.61 23.63
N TRP A 4 11.90 39.37 24.10
CA TRP A 4 11.20 38.95 25.31
C TRP A 4 12.21 38.70 26.42
N ALA A 5 11.92 39.34 27.55
CA ALA A 5 12.78 39.49 28.70
C ALA A 5 13.01 38.18 29.45
N TRP A 6 14.23 38.02 29.94
CA TRP A 6 14.62 37.01 30.91
C TRP A 6 14.13 37.42 32.30
N SER A 7 13.27 36.61 32.91
CA SER A 7 13.02 36.64 34.34
C SER A 7 13.43 35.29 34.91
N GLY A 8 14.44 35.32 35.78
CA GLY A 8 15.04 34.14 36.39
C GLY A 8 14.14 33.49 37.45
N LEU A 9 14.26 32.18 37.52
CA LEU A 9 14.02 31.32 38.69
C LEU A 9 15.21 30.36 38.65
N GLY A 10 16.13 30.37 39.61
CA GLY A 10 15.89 29.90 40.97
C GLY A 10 16.46 28.48 41.06
N ALA A 11 17.55 28.33 41.81
CA ALA A 11 18.39 27.14 41.88
C ALA A 11 17.76 25.96 42.67
N LEU A 12 18.43 24.81 42.52
CA LEU A 12 18.50 23.63 43.41
C LEU A 12 17.54 22.43 43.20
N ALA A 13 18.11 21.45 42.50
CA ALA A 13 18.34 20.06 42.92
C ALA A 13 17.15 19.13 43.21
N ILE A 14 16.96 18.10 42.36
CA ILE A 14 16.83 16.69 42.78
C ILE A 14 17.53 15.81 41.74
N ALA A 15 18.48 15.01 42.19
CA ALA A 15 19.14 13.95 41.45
C ALA A 15 18.14 12.80 41.19
N GLY A 16 18.09 12.31 39.96
CA GLY A 16 17.25 11.18 39.58
C GLY A 16 16.92 11.25 38.11
N GLY A 17 17.92 11.00 37.26
CA GLY A 17 17.77 10.95 35.81
C GLY A 17 16.85 9.82 35.39
N LEU A 18 15.55 10.10 35.33
CA LEU A 18 14.60 9.27 34.61
C LEU A 18 14.71 9.68 33.14
N SER A 19 15.64 9.04 32.43
CA SER A 19 15.75 9.15 30.98
C SER A 19 14.44 8.67 30.36
N LEU A 20 13.57 9.61 30.01
CA LEU A 20 12.44 9.37 29.12
C LEU A 20 13.05 8.84 27.81
N LEU A 21 13.02 7.52 27.65
CA LEU A 21 13.27 6.85 26.38
C LEU A 21 12.21 7.36 25.41
N GLY A 22 12.53 8.44 24.71
CA GLY A 22 11.85 8.86 23.51
C GLY A 22 12.05 7.77 22.46
N GLY A 23 11.19 6.75 22.50
CA GLY A 23 11.03 5.83 21.40
C GLY A 23 10.60 6.66 20.20
N ALA A 24 11.54 6.97 19.31
CA ALA A 24 11.22 7.43 17.99
C ALA A 24 10.30 6.36 17.40
N ALA A 25 9.02 6.69 17.23
CA ALA A 25 8.13 5.88 16.41
C ALA A 25 8.77 5.87 15.03
N GLN A 26 9.52 4.82 14.72
CA GLN A 26 10.04 4.60 13.39
C GLN A 26 8.82 4.61 12.48
N PRO A 27 8.82 5.40 11.39
CA PRO A 27 7.74 5.30 10.41
C PRO A 27 7.70 3.82 10.03
N ALA A 28 6.59 3.15 10.32
CA ALA A 28 6.41 1.78 9.92
C ALA A 28 6.61 1.75 8.41
N ALA A 29 7.73 1.19 7.94
CA ALA A 29 7.97 0.99 6.53
C ALA A 29 6.77 0.19 6.02
N ALA A 30 5.92 0.85 5.24
CA ALA A 30 4.69 0.21 4.82
C ALA A 30 5.09 -0.86 3.81
N ALA A 31 4.47 -2.02 3.89
CA ALA A 31 4.83 -3.10 3.00
C ALA A 31 4.31 -2.78 1.57
N PRO A 32 4.93 -3.36 0.52
CA PRO A 32 4.56 -3.09 -0.87
C PRO A 32 3.16 -3.58 -1.25
N PHE A 33 2.56 -4.49 -0.47
CA PHE A 33 1.23 -5.03 -0.76
C PHE A 33 0.25 -4.77 0.39
N CYS A 34 -1.00 -4.47 0.01
CA CYS A 34 -2.09 -4.20 0.92
C CYS A 34 -3.26 -5.16 0.66
N MET A 35 -3.80 -5.73 1.72
CA MET A 35 -5.10 -6.40 1.66
C MET A 35 -6.21 -5.35 1.84
N ARG A 36 -7.24 -5.41 0.99
CA ARG A 36 -8.46 -4.61 1.12
C ARG A 36 -9.67 -5.53 1.06
N ASN A 37 -10.70 -5.25 1.82
CA ASN A 37 -12.01 -5.91 1.69
C ASN A 37 -13.12 -4.85 1.78
N GLN A 38 -14.37 -5.24 1.53
CA GLN A 38 -15.50 -4.31 1.53
C GLN A 38 -15.82 -3.73 2.93
N THR A 39 -15.40 -4.41 3.98
CA THR A 39 -15.63 -4.00 5.38
C THR A 39 -14.55 -3.07 5.92
N MET A 40 -13.40 -2.94 5.24
CA MET A 40 -12.26 -2.15 5.67
C MET A 40 -12.24 -0.78 4.98
N THR A 41 -12.30 0.28 5.79
CA THR A 41 -12.13 1.66 5.29
C THR A 41 -10.70 1.94 4.85
N THR A 42 -9.71 1.28 5.47
CA THR A 42 -8.28 1.46 5.19
C THR A 42 -7.64 0.12 4.81
N PRO A 43 -6.94 0.04 3.67
CA PRO A 43 -6.19 -1.17 3.29
C PRO A 43 -5.09 -1.50 4.31
N MET A 44 -4.90 -2.78 4.60
CA MET A 44 -3.86 -3.26 5.50
C MET A 44 -2.58 -3.57 4.74
N CYS A 45 -1.64 -2.63 4.75
CA CYS A 45 -0.38 -2.65 3.98
C CYS A 45 0.79 -3.23 4.78
N ILE A 46 0.70 -4.51 5.15
CA ILE A 46 1.70 -5.20 5.97
C ILE A 46 2.39 -6.37 5.26
N TYR A 47 2.04 -6.63 4.00
CA TYR A 47 2.54 -7.77 3.23
C TYR A 47 3.70 -7.41 2.31
N TYR A 48 4.84 -8.08 2.49
CA TYR A 48 5.98 -8.02 1.59
C TYR A 48 5.90 -9.04 0.46
N ASP A 49 5.13 -10.11 0.66
CA ASP A 49 4.84 -11.13 -0.33
C ASP A 49 3.39 -11.01 -0.80
N ALA A 50 3.21 -10.88 -2.11
CA ALA A 50 1.89 -10.73 -2.71
C ALA A 50 1.06 -12.01 -2.63
N ALA A 51 1.70 -13.19 -2.60
CA ALA A 51 0.97 -14.45 -2.46
C ALA A 51 0.38 -14.58 -1.04
N GLU A 52 1.09 -14.15 0.00
CA GLU A 52 0.57 -14.05 1.37
C GLU A 52 -0.61 -13.08 1.45
N CYS A 53 -0.44 -11.88 0.90
CA CYS A 53 -1.50 -10.90 0.79
C CYS A 53 -2.74 -11.47 0.08
N GLN A 54 -2.55 -12.22 -1.02
CA GLN A 54 -3.63 -12.83 -1.78
C GLN A 54 -4.34 -13.96 -1.01
N ARG A 55 -3.58 -14.79 -0.27
CA ARG A 55 -4.16 -15.82 0.59
C ARG A 55 -5.05 -15.19 1.65
N GLU A 56 -4.57 -14.15 2.32
CA GLU A 56 -5.35 -13.47 3.35
C GLU A 56 -6.56 -12.73 2.76
N ALA A 57 -6.37 -12.02 1.65
CA ALA A 57 -7.46 -11.38 0.92
C ALA A 57 -8.55 -12.40 0.59
N THR A 58 -8.18 -13.58 0.08
CA THR A 58 -9.13 -14.66 -0.22
C THR A 58 -9.85 -15.14 1.04
N ARG A 59 -9.13 -15.31 2.17
CA ARG A 59 -9.70 -15.71 3.47
C ARG A 59 -10.74 -14.72 3.98
N GLN A 60 -10.55 -13.43 3.70
CA GLN A 60 -11.41 -12.34 4.17
C GLN A 60 -12.42 -11.83 3.12
N GLY A 61 -12.53 -12.48 1.95
CA GLY A 61 -13.42 -12.02 0.87
C GLY A 61 -13.01 -10.67 0.27
N GLY A 62 -11.71 -10.39 0.25
CA GLY A 62 -11.09 -9.17 -0.25
C GLY A 62 -10.22 -9.37 -1.50
N ASP A 63 -9.39 -8.36 -1.77
CA ASP A 63 -8.45 -8.29 -2.88
C ASP A 63 -7.06 -7.86 -2.38
N CYS A 64 -6.00 -8.35 -3.04
CA CYS A 64 -4.65 -7.88 -2.79
C CYS A 64 -4.29 -6.79 -3.79
N THR A 65 -3.82 -5.64 -3.30
CA THR A 65 -3.44 -4.50 -4.13
C THR A 65 -2.05 -3.99 -3.79
N VAL A 66 -1.48 -3.20 -4.67
CA VAL A 66 -0.15 -2.59 -4.52
C VAL A 66 -0.25 -1.31 -3.68
N ASN A 67 0.65 -1.17 -2.71
CA ASN A 67 0.82 0.06 -1.94
C ASN A 67 1.54 1.13 -2.78
N ARG A 68 0.78 2.04 -3.38
CA ARG A 68 1.32 3.11 -4.23
C ARG A 68 2.16 4.16 -3.49
N ARG A 69 2.17 4.15 -2.15
CA ARG A 69 3.06 5.01 -1.35
C ARG A 69 4.50 4.51 -1.37
N GLU A 70 4.67 3.20 -1.58
CA GLU A 70 5.96 2.51 -1.51
C GLU A 70 6.42 2.07 -2.91
N VAL A 71 5.48 1.63 -3.75
CA VAL A 71 5.76 1.18 -5.11
C VAL A 71 5.33 2.25 -6.11
N THR A 72 6.31 2.86 -6.78
CA THR A 72 6.04 3.77 -7.89
C THR A 72 5.75 2.98 -9.16
N ILE A 73 4.50 3.03 -9.61
CA ILE A 73 4.07 2.40 -10.87
C ILE A 73 4.28 3.41 -12.00
N ARG A 74 5.04 3.03 -13.02
CA ARG A 74 5.12 3.78 -14.28
C ARG A 74 4.09 3.19 -15.24
N GLY A 75 3.27 4.02 -15.85
CA GLY A 75 2.26 3.59 -16.81
C GLY A 75 2.90 2.88 -18.00
N GLY A 76 2.16 1.94 -18.59
CA GLY A 76 2.55 1.22 -19.80
C GLY A 76 1.48 1.29 -20.88
N THR A 77 1.51 0.35 -21.81
CA THR A 77 0.53 0.24 -22.91
C THR A 77 -0.80 -0.37 -22.45
N GLY A 78 -0.80 -1.08 -21.33
CA GLY A 78 -1.99 -1.69 -20.74
C GLY A 78 -2.75 -0.78 -19.77
N GLN A 79 -4.01 -1.14 -19.52
CA GLN A 79 -4.87 -0.54 -18.49
C GLN A 79 -4.51 -1.02 -17.09
N TYR A 80 -3.88 -2.19 -16.98
CA TYR A 80 -3.50 -2.83 -15.72
C TYR A 80 -2.02 -3.20 -15.72
N CYS A 81 -1.46 -3.26 -14.52
CA CYS A 81 -0.09 -3.62 -14.23
C CYS A 81 -0.04 -4.79 -13.25
N LEU A 82 0.82 -5.76 -13.53
CA LEU A 82 1.22 -6.79 -12.59
C LEU A 82 2.48 -6.32 -11.86
N VAL A 83 2.48 -6.46 -10.53
CA VAL A 83 3.64 -6.22 -9.67
C VAL A 83 3.97 -7.50 -8.91
N THR A 84 5.11 -8.12 -9.18
CA THR A 84 5.54 -9.33 -8.45
C THR A 84 6.07 -8.98 -7.06
N SER A 85 6.20 -9.98 -6.18
CA SER A 85 6.83 -9.81 -4.85
C SER A 85 8.30 -9.35 -4.93
N SER A 86 8.98 -9.61 -6.05
CA SER A 86 10.31 -9.06 -6.34
C SER A 86 10.27 -7.62 -6.91
N LEU A 87 9.11 -6.98 -6.87
CA LEU A 87 8.83 -5.62 -7.38
C LEU A 87 9.06 -5.45 -8.89
N VAL A 88 8.97 -6.55 -9.65
CA VAL A 88 8.99 -6.49 -11.11
C VAL A 88 7.64 -5.98 -11.59
N LEU A 89 7.66 -4.91 -12.40
CA LEU A 89 6.49 -4.24 -12.93
C LEU A 89 6.24 -4.63 -14.40
N SER A 90 5.02 -5.05 -14.71
CA SER A 90 4.58 -5.38 -16.08
C SER A 90 3.24 -4.72 -16.40
N CYS A 91 3.26 -3.63 -17.17
CA CYS A 91 2.09 -2.79 -17.48
C CYS A 91 1.59 -2.95 -18.93
N HIS A 92 1.29 -4.18 -19.34
CA HIS A 92 0.82 -4.50 -20.69
C HIS A 92 -0.57 -5.15 -20.71
N TYR A 93 -1.22 -5.31 -19.55
CA TYR A 93 -2.49 -6.03 -19.46
C TYR A 93 -3.66 -5.14 -19.89
N PRO A 94 -4.50 -5.60 -20.85
CA PRO A 94 -5.64 -4.82 -21.34
C PRO A 94 -6.85 -4.88 -20.38
N ASP A 95 -6.99 -5.97 -19.62
CA ASP A 95 -8.12 -6.24 -18.72
C ASP A 95 -7.65 -6.69 -17.33
N ARG A 96 -8.53 -6.55 -16.33
CA ARG A 96 -8.20 -6.84 -14.93
C ARG A 96 -8.06 -8.33 -14.68
N ASP A 97 -8.83 -9.16 -15.38
CA ASP A 97 -8.90 -10.60 -15.13
C ASP A 97 -7.66 -11.32 -15.64
N SER A 98 -7.13 -10.95 -16.81
CA SER A 98 -5.83 -11.44 -17.29
C SER A 98 -4.71 -11.07 -16.34
N CYS A 99 -4.66 -9.80 -15.91
CA CYS A 99 -3.70 -9.33 -14.92
C CYS A 99 -3.81 -10.06 -13.58
N ALA A 100 -5.02 -10.25 -13.06
CA ALA A 100 -5.26 -10.94 -11.79
C ALA A 100 -4.91 -12.45 -11.85
N ARG A 101 -5.18 -13.11 -12.98
CA ARG A 101 -4.76 -14.50 -13.21
C ARG A 101 -3.25 -14.63 -13.17
N ASP A 102 -2.55 -13.78 -13.91
CA ASP A 102 -1.08 -13.84 -13.98
C ASP A 102 -0.43 -13.41 -12.66
N ALA A 103 -1.04 -12.46 -11.93
CA ALA A 103 -0.59 -12.09 -10.59
C ALA A 103 -0.62 -13.30 -9.63
N ARG A 104 -1.66 -14.13 -9.69
CA ARG A 104 -1.72 -15.36 -8.88
C ARG A 104 -0.66 -16.38 -9.26
N LEU A 105 -0.33 -16.48 -10.55
CA LEU A 105 0.69 -17.40 -11.05
C LEU A 105 2.12 -16.93 -10.72
N GLN A 106 2.35 -15.61 -10.71
CA GLN A 106 3.67 -15.01 -10.57
C GLN A 106 3.96 -14.46 -9.16
N ASN A 107 3.14 -14.82 -8.16
CA ASN A 107 3.22 -14.29 -6.80
C ASN A 107 3.26 -12.75 -6.80
N GLY A 108 2.29 -12.14 -7.47
CA GLY A 108 2.15 -10.70 -7.64
C GLY A 108 0.75 -10.19 -7.33
N ALA A 109 0.60 -8.87 -7.40
CA ALA A 109 -0.68 -8.16 -7.27
C ALA A 109 -0.99 -7.40 -8.55
N CYS A 110 -2.28 -7.32 -8.88
CA CYS A 110 -2.76 -6.56 -10.02
C CYS A 110 -3.22 -5.16 -9.58
N THR A 111 -2.82 -4.13 -10.32
CA THR A 111 -3.14 -2.73 -10.03
C THR A 111 -3.37 -1.94 -11.31
N ASP A 112 -4.09 -0.82 -11.22
CA ASP A 112 -4.42 -0.01 -12.39
C ASP A 112 -3.20 0.77 -12.89
N SER A 113 -3.00 0.83 -14.21
CA SER A 113 -1.92 1.60 -14.84
C SER A 113 -2.20 3.10 -14.70
N PRO A 114 -1.25 3.92 -14.19
CA PRO A 114 -1.43 5.36 -14.15
C PRO A 114 -1.39 5.97 -15.55
N GLY A 115 -2.23 6.97 -15.81
CA GLY A 115 -2.22 7.74 -17.06
C GLY A 115 -3.02 7.13 -18.21
N VAL A 116 -3.46 5.88 -18.08
CA VAL A 116 -4.48 5.30 -18.95
C VAL A 116 -5.78 5.33 -18.14
N ALA A 117 -6.77 6.12 -18.59
CA ALA A 117 -8.07 6.08 -17.94
C ALA A 117 -8.60 4.65 -18.07
N PRO A 118 -8.94 3.95 -16.96
CA PRO A 118 -9.57 2.65 -17.06
C PRO A 118 -10.76 2.83 -17.97
N ALA A 119 -10.89 1.96 -18.99
CA ALA A 119 -12.02 2.02 -19.88
C ALA A 119 -13.27 2.06 -18.99
N ARG A 120 -13.99 3.19 -18.97
CA ARG A 120 -15.25 3.33 -18.21
C ARG A 120 -16.36 2.46 -18.78
N THR A 121 -16.03 1.64 -19.78
CA THR A 121 -16.83 0.52 -20.23
C THR A 121 -16.62 -0.62 -19.23
N PRO A 122 -17.67 -1.03 -18.50
CA PRO A 122 -17.61 -2.23 -17.68
C PRO A 122 -17.06 -3.39 -18.52
N ASP A 123 -16.02 -4.06 -18.03
CA ASP A 123 -15.46 -5.22 -18.72
C ASP A 123 -16.58 -6.26 -18.89
N PRO A 124 -16.98 -6.57 -20.14
CA PRO A 124 -18.10 -7.48 -20.40
C PRO A 124 -17.78 -8.92 -19.98
N TYR A 125 -16.54 -9.22 -19.62
CA TYR A 125 -16.10 -10.53 -19.15
C TYR A 125 -15.76 -10.57 -17.65
N SER A 126 -15.78 -9.41 -16.96
CA SER A 126 -15.48 -9.38 -15.53
C SER A 126 -16.58 -10.03 -14.70
N ARG A 127 -16.18 -10.90 -13.75
CA ARG A 127 -17.11 -11.55 -12.81
C ARG A 127 -17.88 -10.58 -11.90
N GLN A 128 -17.45 -9.31 -11.82
CA GLN A 128 -18.17 -8.27 -11.08
C GLN A 128 -19.44 -7.77 -11.78
N ASN A 129 -19.62 -8.06 -13.08
CA ASN A 129 -20.80 -7.64 -13.85
C ASN A 129 -21.89 -8.73 -14.02
N GLY A 130 -21.82 -9.82 -13.25
CA GLY A 130 -22.93 -10.76 -13.09
C GLY A 130 -22.95 -11.95 -14.06
N TYR A 131 -22.72 -13.13 -13.49
CA TYR A 131 -23.64 -14.27 -13.61
C TYR A 131 -24.01 -14.71 -12.20
#